data_AF-D3ASY3-F1
#
_entry.id   AF-D3ASY3-F1
#
_cell.length_a   1.000
_cell.length_b   1.000
_cell.length_c   1.000
_cell.angle_alpha   90.00
_cell.angle_beta   90.00
_cell.angle_gamma   90.00
#
_symmetry.space_group_name_H-M   'P 1'
#
loop_
_entity.id
_entity.type
_entity.pdbx_description
1 polymer ?
#
loop_
_entity_poly.entity_id
_entity_poly.type
_entity_poly.pdbx_seq_one_letter_code
_entity_poly.pdbx_strand_id
1 'polypeptide(L)' 'NLLESILRSRKVFLERVYPYQEAGKIQLIRKYGQLLKEEYRDDGIFVSAYVPAEMYTNLI' A
#
# COMPACT_ATOMS: atom_id res chain seq x y z
N ASN A 1 -15.02 14.84 12.73
CA ASN A 1 -14.41 15.71 11.70
C ASN A 1 -13.53 14.91 10.75
N LEU A 2 -13.39 15.32 9.48
CA LEU A 2 -12.49 14.68 8.50
C LEU A 2 -11.04 14.56 9.02
N LEU A 3 -10.58 15.58 9.75
CA LEU A 3 -9.27 15.60 10.39
C LEU A 3 -9.09 14.51 11.47
N GLU A 4 -10.15 14.20 12.23
CA GLU A 4 -10.11 13.14 13.24
C GLU A 4 -10.05 11.74 12.62
N SER A 5 -10.67 11.53 11.45
CA SER A 5 -10.56 10.25 10.72
C SER A 5 -9.17 10.06 10.13
N ILE A 6 -8.52 11.13 9.67
CA ILE A 6 -7.12 11.10 9.20
C ILE A 6 -6.17 10.75 10.36
N LEU A 7 -6.41 11.31 11.56
CA LEU A 7 -5.58 11.05 12.75
C LEU A 7 -5.86 9.69 13.42
N ARG A 8 -7.07 9.13 13.29
CA ARG A 8 -7.41 7.79 13.82
C ARG A 8 -7.01 6.64 12.89
N SER A 9 -6.64 6.92 11.65
CA SER A 9 -6.25 5.88 10.71
C SER A 9 -4.95 5.24 11.17
N ARG A 10 -5.05 4.08 11.83
CA ARG A 10 -3.89 3.25 12.17
C ARG A 10 -3.25 2.83 10.85
N LYS A 11 -2.04 3.30 10.59
CA LYS A 11 -1.25 2.85 9.46
C LYS A 11 -0.63 1.50 9.78
N VAL A 12 -0.72 0.57 8.84
CA VAL A 12 -0.13 -0.76 8.90
C VAL A 12 1.04 -0.80 7.93
N PHE A 13 2.15 -1.38 8.35
CA PHE A 13 3.28 -1.64 7.47
C PHE A 13 3.01 -2.86 6.59
N LEU A 14 3.33 -2.74 5.32
CA LEU A 14 3.10 -3.75 4.29
C LEU A 14 4.38 -3.95 3.48
N GLU A 15 4.82 -5.20 3.36
CA GLU A 15 5.84 -5.62 2.40
C GLU A 15 5.32 -6.78 1.57
N ARG A 16 5.33 -6.61 0.25
CA ARG A 16 4.78 -7.61 -0.66
C ARG A 16 5.35 -7.49 -2.07
N VAL A 17 5.45 -8.62 -2.77
CA VAL A 17 5.63 -8.64 -4.22
C VAL A 17 4.27 -8.74 -4.89
N TYR A 18 3.93 -7.74 -5.69
CA TYR A 18 2.76 -7.75 -6.56
C TYR A 18 3.14 -8.29 -7.93
N PRO A 19 2.49 -9.35 -8.44
CA PRO A 19 2.66 -9.74 -9.84
C PRO A 19 2.36 -8.56 -10.77
N TYR A 20 2.98 -8.51 -11.94
CA TYR A 20 2.77 -7.41 -12.89
C TYR A 20 1.29 -7.19 -13.28
N GLN A 21 0.51 -8.27 -13.31
CA GLN A 21 -0.93 -8.24 -13.55
C GLN A 21 -1.71 -7.47 -12.46
N GLU A 22 -1.14 -7.39 -11.25
CA GLU A 22 -1.70 -6.68 -10.11
C GLU A 22 -1.05 -5.32 -9.85
N ALA A 23 -0.17 -4.83 -10.73
CA ALA A 23 0.55 -3.56 -10.55
C ALA A 23 -0.39 -2.36 -10.32
N GLY A 24 -1.64 -2.44 -10.78
CA GLY A 24 -2.69 -1.44 -10.48
C GLY A 24 -2.95 -1.23 -8.99
N LYS A 25 -2.74 -2.24 -8.13
CA LYS A 25 -2.89 -2.11 -6.66
C LYS A 25 -1.91 -1.10 -6.07
N ILE A 26 -0.74 -0.92 -6.68
CA ILE A 26 0.29 0.02 -6.23
C ILE A 26 -0.21 1.48 -6.34
N GLN A 27 -1.08 1.78 -7.29
CA GLN A 27 -1.70 3.11 -7.42
C GLN A 27 -2.56 3.47 -6.21
N LEU A 28 -3.21 2.49 -5.58
CA LEU A 28 -3.96 2.70 -4.34
C LEU A 28 -3.03 3.04 -3.18
N ILE A 29 -1.86 2.39 -3.10
CA ILE A 29 -0.83 2.68 -2.10
C ILE A 29 -0.29 4.10 -2.29
N ARG A 30 -0.06 4.56 -3.53
CA ARG A 30 0.39 5.93 -3.82
C ARG A 30 -0.67 6.99 -3.48
N LYS A 31 -1.95 6.66 -3.63
CA LYS A 31 -3.06 7.60 -3.42
C LYS A 31 -3.45 7.74 -1.94
N TYR A 32 -3.42 6.65 -1.18
CA TYR A 32 -3.98 6.59 0.17
C TYR A 32 -2.97 6.20 1.24
N GLY A 33 -1.84 5.62 0.85
CA GLY A 33 -0.76 5.21 1.75
C GLY A 33 0.47 6.10 1.62
N GLN A 34 1.59 5.55 2.07
CA GLN A 34 2.92 6.13 1.98
C GLN A 34 3.85 5.04 1.45
N LEU A 35 4.18 5.13 0.16
CA LEU A 35 5.14 4.24 -0.50
C LEU A 35 6.56 4.56 0.01
N LEU A 36 7.26 3.55 0.52
CA LEU A 36 8.64 3.67 0.99
C LEU A 36 9.63 3.12 -0.03
N LYS A 37 9.28 1.99 -0.67
CA LYS A 37 10.11 1.34 -1.68
C LYS A 37 9.24 0.69 -2.75
N GLU A 38 9.68 0.79 -3.99
CA GLU A 38 9.15 0.08 -5.15
C GLU A 38 10.34 -0.44 -5.97
N GLU A 39 10.42 -1.75 -6.15
CA GLU A 39 11.53 -2.41 -6.83
C GLU A 39 10.99 -3.45 -7.82
N TYR A 40 11.35 -3.30 -9.10
CA TYR A 40 10.95 -4.19 -10.18
C TYR A 40 11.87 -5.41 -10.16
N ARG A 41 11.27 -6.60 -10.11
CA ARG A 41 11.92 -7.90 -10.02
C ARG A 41 11.40 -8.85 -11.09
N ASP A 42 12.07 -9.98 -11.27
CA ASP A 42 11.64 -10.98 -12.26
C ASP A 42 10.25 -11.56 -11.94
N ASP A 43 9.88 -11.63 -10.66
CA ASP A 43 8.63 -12.20 -10.16
C ASP A 43 7.50 -11.17 -9.93
N GLY A 44 7.78 -9.88 -10.13
CA GLY A 44 6.81 -8.81 -9.95
C GLY A 44 7.43 -7.53 -9.40
N ILE A 45 6.65 -6.76 -8.67
CA ILE A 45 7.05 -5.47 -8.10
C ILE A 45 7.02 -5.60 -6.59
N PHE A 46 8.20 -5.58 -5.97
CA PHE A 46 8.33 -5.51 -4.52
C PHE A 46 7.96 -4.10 -4.04
N VAL A 47 7.06 -4.04 -3.07
CA VAL A 47 6.57 -2.81 -2.46
C VAL A 47 6.73 -2.88 -0.95
N SER A 48 7.28 -1.81 -0.37
CA SER A 48 7.26 -1.55 1.07
C SER A 48 6.52 -0.23 1.31
N ALA A 49 5.51 -0.22 2.17
CA ALA A 49 4.64 0.92 2.37
C ALA A 49 3.93 0.93 3.72
N TYR A 50 3.46 2.12 4.14
CA TYR A 50 2.45 2.26 5.17
C TYR A 50 1.08 2.51 4.53
N VAL A 51 0.08 1.74 4.89
CA VAL A 51 -1.29 1.85 4.35
C VAL A 51 -2.33 1.94 5.48
N PRO A 52 -3.47 2.62 5.28
CA PRO A 52 -4.58 2.57 6.23
C PRO A 52 -4.99 1.12 6.54
N ALA A 53 -5.25 0.78 7.82
CA ALA A 53 -5.63 -0.58 8.23
C ALA A 53 -6.86 -1.10 7.46
N GLU A 54 -7.82 -0.24 7.16
CA GLU A 54 -9.02 -0.56 6.37
C GLU A 54 -8.71 -0.98 4.92
N MET A 55 -7.57 -0.54 4.37
CA MET A 55 -7.14 -0.90 3.01
C MET A 55 -6.30 -2.18 2.98
N TYR A 56 -5.68 -2.56 4.10
CA TYR A 56 -4.76 -3.68 4.16
C TYR A 56 -5.39 -4.97 3.61
N THR A 57 -6.64 -5.25 3.97
CA THR A 57 -7.39 -6.43 3.48
C THR A 57 -7.54 -6.49 1.96
N ASN A 58 -7.63 -5.34 1.29
CA ASN A 58 -7.78 -5.27 -0.18
C ASN A 58 -6.44 -5.34 -0.92
N LEU A 59 -5.32 -5.22 -0.18
CA LEU A 59 -3.96 -5.20 -0.71
C LEU A 59 -3.24 -6.53 -0.53
N ILE A 60 -3.80 -7.45 0.27
CA ILE A 60 -3.26 -8.80 0.50
C ILE A 60 -3.87 -9.87 -0.41
#